data_AF-A0A9E5WWS2-F1
#
_entry.id   AF-A0A9E5WWS2-F1
#
_cell.length_a   1.000
_cell.length_b   1.000
_cell.length_c   1.000
_cell.angle_alpha   90.00
_cell.angle_beta   90.00
_cell.angle_gamma   90.00
#
_symmetry.space_group_name_H-M   'P 1'
#
loop_
_entity.id
_entity.type
_entity.pdbx_description
1 polymer ?
#
loop_
_entity_poly.entity_id
_entity_poly.type
_entity_poly.pdbx_seq_one_letter_code
_entity_poly.pdbx_strand_id
1 'polypeptide(L)'
;MADGSPKIFKRRSMAAYAEDADPRFASAPDRFSDKGKQKSSFGDKPKPPAKIAFTGEEFGFGYQAASKFINIARQRGTVPDAGFGAMNNARVEREFEEASKNNAFDYNTPITQPLRTKEQALMAVQQGTADFALVPFYNPYAGYDYEALRGVASLSRMRGIQQVEATDHFCLAVHESQLYDIVQSSHPGTGFSSLQRRIRKSWGATDSDSGNSPGDDYNGEAPRAGLPIDMADQKLIRDRIDVVFAGPEAARRCKSKLDGMRAIGVETKEMPLTIEPHRELARLARSTINTSRQTNTVFDPITGDTRHFSTLGAEAQSGSLFAMALPYEVAMRSSDYVIIDHNIDDAPPLKTRFMVVENNPDHSLYQDKYRTTDAKTNYWTKRLAAVANPTGAFGQGFMNMFGYVAATLAIVMIASGFYGISAASFPVLELPAALSWLSSLTSTGAMLLGGGLALAAFMLLSVQNTGTRGVRVMFLFRRDKTAASIGDIENFLRNFGVRHTVVRLDEDSDAKSPAAVILDVEFFPDDFSYGPIKALTKRLRGSVVNGALKKAFQRWKNRGVRVLAVMPFEADQAQLPKHKPRRWWNEAISAWAEDFSSTMFIRFTRVIPYVFMVGAVGFLVWKLLLNG
;
A
#
# COMPACT_ATOMS: atom_id res chain seq x y z
N MET A 1 -32.70 -58.32 33.40
CA MET A 1 -32.28 -56.91 33.28
C MET A 1 -30.78 -56.88 33.11
N ALA A 2 -30.13 -56.35 32.10
CA ALA A 2 -30.47 -55.72 30.82
C ALA A 2 -29.27 -56.06 29.90
N ASP A 3 -29.51 -56.74 28.79
CA ASP A 3 -29.42 -56.21 27.42
C ASP A 3 -28.05 -55.57 27.04
N GLY A 4 -27.31 -56.24 26.16
CA GLY A 4 -25.96 -55.86 25.75
C GLY A 4 -25.51 -56.60 24.49
N SER A 5 -26.10 -56.23 23.35
CA SER A 5 -25.75 -56.75 22.03
C SER A 5 -24.30 -56.42 21.61
N PRO A 6 -23.56 -57.35 20.97
CA PRO A 6 -22.24 -57.07 20.46
C PRO A 6 -22.31 -56.28 19.14
N LYS A 7 -21.69 -55.10 19.09
CA LYS A 7 -21.53 -54.30 17.87
C LYS A 7 -20.60 -55.01 16.88
N ILE A 8 -21.14 -55.29 15.70
CA ILE A 8 -20.44 -55.82 14.53
C ILE A 8 -19.47 -54.74 13.99
N PHE A 9 -18.16 -54.98 14.09
CA PHE A 9 -17.15 -54.22 13.36
C PHE A 9 -17.26 -54.57 11.86
N LYS A 10 -17.77 -53.64 11.05
CA LYS A 10 -17.68 -53.73 9.59
C LYS A 10 -16.21 -53.62 9.17
N ARG A 11 -15.63 -54.73 8.69
CA ARG A 11 -14.38 -54.73 7.90
C ARG A 11 -14.61 -53.85 6.65
N ARG A 12 -13.95 -52.70 6.58
CA ARG A 12 -13.74 -52.02 5.29
C ARG A 12 -12.63 -52.75 4.54
N SER A 13 -12.86 -53.05 3.27
CA SER A 13 -11.92 -53.73 2.39
C SER A 13 -10.74 -52.81 2.02
N MET A 14 -9.56 -53.41 1.84
CA MET A 14 -8.29 -52.74 1.47
C MET A 14 -8.31 -51.99 0.12
N ALA A 15 -9.39 -52.08 -0.66
CA ALA A 15 -9.54 -51.32 -1.91
C ALA A 15 -9.78 -49.82 -1.67
N ALA A 16 -10.32 -49.42 -0.51
CA ALA A 16 -10.63 -48.03 -0.22
C ALA A 16 -9.41 -47.16 0.16
N TYR A 17 -8.24 -47.77 0.42
CA TYR A 17 -7.01 -47.02 0.71
C TYR A 17 -6.15 -46.76 -0.54
N ALA A 18 -6.43 -47.44 -1.66
CA ALA A 18 -5.66 -47.29 -2.89
C ALA A 18 -6.17 -46.14 -3.78
N GLU A 19 -7.42 -45.69 -3.60
CA GLU A 19 -8.02 -44.59 -4.38
C GLU A 19 -7.64 -43.19 -3.85
N ASP A 20 -7.22 -43.07 -2.59
CA ASP A 20 -6.80 -41.80 -1.97
C ASP A 20 -5.34 -41.38 -2.29
N ALA A 21 -4.59 -42.19 -3.03
CA ALA A 21 -3.18 -41.94 -3.35
C ALA A 21 -2.93 -41.40 -4.77
N ASP A 22 -3.98 -41.21 -5.60
CA ASP A 22 -3.84 -40.67 -6.96
C ASP A 22 -4.20 -39.16 -7.00
N PRO A 23 -3.25 -38.25 -7.29
CA PRO A 23 -3.48 -36.80 -7.33
C PRO A 23 -4.46 -36.35 -8.43
N ARG A 24 -4.95 -37.25 -9.28
CA ARG A 24 -5.95 -36.95 -10.32
C ARG A 24 -7.38 -36.89 -9.78
N PHE A 25 -7.66 -37.42 -8.59
CA PHE A 25 -9.01 -37.50 -8.02
C PHE A 25 -9.25 -36.60 -6.81
N ALA A 26 -8.25 -35.82 -6.37
CA ALA A 26 -8.34 -34.88 -5.24
C ALA A 26 -9.19 -33.61 -5.51
N SER A 27 -9.92 -33.53 -6.62
CA SER A 27 -10.73 -32.37 -7.02
C SER A 27 -12.24 -32.67 -7.07
N ALA A 28 -12.76 -33.38 -6.08
CA ALA A 28 -14.20 -33.48 -5.85
C ALA A 28 -14.54 -32.75 -4.54
N PRO A 29 -15.29 -31.64 -4.55
CA PRO A 29 -15.67 -30.98 -3.31
C PRO A 29 -16.63 -31.87 -2.52
N ASP A 30 -16.32 -32.05 -1.24
CA ASP A 30 -17.12 -32.78 -0.25
C ASP A 30 -18.60 -32.37 -0.30
N ARG A 31 -19.47 -33.29 -0.74
CA ARG A 31 -20.91 -33.06 -0.89
C ARG A 31 -21.75 -33.36 0.36
N PHE A 32 -21.14 -33.55 1.53
CA PHE A 32 -21.87 -33.98 2.72
C PHE A 32 -21.49 -33.22 3.99
N SER A 33 -21.61 -31.88 3.98
CA SER A 33 -21.69 -31.10 5.21
C SER A 33 -22.21 -29.68 4.96
N ASP A 34 -23.45 -29.53 4.48
CA ASP A 34 -24.11 -28.22 4.52
C ASP A 34 -25.63 -28.35 4.57
N LYS A 35 -26.15 -28.81 5.72
CA LYS A 35 -27.56 -28.63 6.07
C LYS A 35 -27.66 -27.44 7.02
N GLY A 36 -27.59 -26.23 6.47
CA GLY A 36 -28.05 -25.06 7.19
C GLY A 36 -27.40 -23.75 6.78
N LYS A 37 -27.54 -23.30 5.52
CA LYS A 37 -27.41 -21.87 5.19
C LYS A 37 -28.20 -21.51 3.93
N GLN A 38 -29.17 -20.63 4.17
CA GLN A 38 -29.77 -19.61 3.31
C GLN A 38 -30.08 -19.95 1.83
N LYS A 39 -31.37 -19.88 1.50
CA LYS A 39 -31.88 -19.71 0.14
C LYS A 39 -31.20 -18.52 -0.54
N SER A 40 -30.24 -18.75 -1.42
CA SER A 40 -29.72 -17.73 -2.33
C SER A 40 -30.80 -17.38 -3.35
N SER A 41 -31.16 -16.10 -3.43
CA SER A 41 -32.04 -15.57 -4.47
C SER A 41 -31.48 -15.88 -5.86
N PHE A 42 -32.37 -16.29 -6.76
CA PHE A 42 -32.14 -16.40 -8.20
C PHE A 42 -31.67 -15.03 -8.75
N GLY A 43 -30.35 -14.78 -8.81
CA GLY A 43 -29.80 -13.52 -9.31
C GLY A 43 -28.28 -13.36 -9.18
N ASP A 44 -27.66 -13.92 -8.15
CA ASP A 44 -26.22 -13.73 -7.92
C ASP A 44 -25.41 -14.80 -8.67
N LYS A 45 -24.91 -14.44 -9.85
CA LYS A 45 -23.83 -15.20 -10.49
C LYS A 45 -22.64 -15.24 -9.52
N PRO A 46 -21.98 -16.40 -9.31
CA PRO A 46 -20.80 -16.47 -8.46
C PRO A 46 -19.74 -15.51 -8.99
N LYS A 47 -19.21 -14.67 -8.10
CA LYS A 47 -18.15 -13.72 -8.44
C LYS A 47 -16.90 -14.49 -8.84
N PRO A 48 -16.20 -14.12 -9.93
CA PRO A 48 -14.94 -14.75 -10.30
C PRO A 48 -13.88 -14.54 -9.21
N PRO A 49 -12.99 -15.51 -8.98
CA PRO A 49 -11.90 -15.35 -8.03
C PRO A 49 -10.91 -14.29 -8.50
N ALA A 50 -10.42 -13.45 -7.58
CA ALA A 50 -9.38 -12.46 -7.88
C ALA A 50 -8.05 -13.14 -8.24
N LYS A 51 -7.46 -12.80 -9.39
CA LYS A 51 -6.15 -13.30 -9.82
C LYS A 51 -5.05 -12.31 -9.46
N ILE A 52 -4.09 -12.75 -8.66
CA ILE A 52 -3.08 -11.88 -8.08
C ILE A 52 -1.70 -12.38 -8.48
N ALA A 53 -1.05 -11.65 -9.38
CA ALA A 53 0.35 -11.84 -9.73
C ALA A 53 1.25 -11.18 -8.69
N PHE A 54 2.35 -11.83 -8.31
CA PHE A 54 3.36 -11.20 -7.47
C PHE A 54 4.76 -11.61 -7.93
N THR A 55 5.73 -10.75 -7.62
CA THR A 55 7.12 -10.95 -8.04
C THR A 55 7.90 -11.74 -7.01
N GLY A 56 8.72 -12.67 -7.48
CA GLY A 56 9.63 -13.46 -6.68
C GLY A 56 9.06 -14.82 -6.30
N GLU A 57 9.60 -15.35 -5.21
CA GLU A 57 9.46 -16.74 -4.81
C GLU A 57 8.08 -17.07 -4.24
N GLU A 58 7.71 -18.34 -4.39
CA GLU A 58 6.65 -18.95 -3.58
C GLU A 58 7.00 -18.77 -2.10
N PHE A 59 6.07 -18.22 -1.31
CA PHE A 59 6.24 -17.90 0.11
C PHE A 59 7.24 -16.80 0.48
N GLY A 60 7.88 -16.14 -0.50
CA GLY A 60 8.77 -15.01 -0.24
C GLY A 60 8.05 -13.70 0.13
N PHE A 61 8.77 -12.58 0.14
CA PHE A 61 8.21 -11.26 0.44
C PHE A 61 7.02 -10.88 -0.46
N GLY A 62 7.03 -11.29 -1.74
CA GLY A 62 5.92 -11.06 -2.67
C GLY A 62 4.64 -11.82 -2.26
N TYR A 63 4.77 -13.05 -1.79
CA TYR A 63 3.67 -13.85 -1.27
C TYR A 63 3.11 -13.29 0.04
N GLN A 64 3.98 -12.83 0.96
CA GLN A 64 3.55 -12.12 2.17
C GLN A 64 2.74 -10.87 1.84
N ALA A 65 3.23 -10.07 0.89
CA ALA A 65 2.51 -8.89 0.44
C ALA A 65 1.15 -9.28 -0.18
N ALA A 66 1.11 -10.34 -0.99
CA ALA A 66 -0.13 -10.82 -1.60
C ALA A 66 -1.13 -11.30 -0.54
N SER A 67 -0.66 -12.05 0.45
CA SER A 67 -1.48 -12.56 1.56
C SER A 67 -2.04 -11.42 2.41
N LYS A 68 -1.22 -10.42 2.76
CA LYS A 68 -1.68 -9.21 3.47
C LYS A 68 -2.69 -8.42 2.63
N PHE A 69 -2.44 -8.26 1.34
CA PHE A 69 -3.37 -7.61 0.41
C PHE A 69 -4.73 -8.32 0.39
N ILE A 70 -4.73 -9.65 0.21
CA ILE A 70 -5.93 -10.50 0.22
C ILE A 70 -6.68 -10.35 1.54
N ASN A 71 -5.99 -10.41 2.68
CA ASN A 71 -6.63 -10.28 3.99
C ASN A 71 -7.29 -8.91 4.17
N ILE A 72 -6.62 -7.84 3.74
CA ILE A 72 -7.20 -6.49 3.75
C ILE A 72 -8.42 -6.42 2.82
N ALA A 73 -8.35 -7.03 1.64
CA ALA A 73 -9.45 -7.06 0.68
C ALA A 73 -10.65 -7.85 1.20
N ARG A 74 -10.43 -9.00 1.83
CA ARG A 74 -11.46 -9.83 2.50
C ARG A 74 -12.17 -9.05 3.61
N GLN A 75 -11.40 -8.41 4.49
CA GLN A 75 -11.95 -7.62 5.60
C GLN A 75 -12.82 -6.44 5.11
N ARG A 76 -12.43 -5.82 3.99
CA ARG A 76 -13.14 -4.67 3.43
C ARG A 76 -14.26 -5.06 2.46
N GLY A 77 -14.26 -6.30 1.95
CA GLY A 77 -15.10 -6.74 0.83
C GLY A 77 -14.80 -6.04 -0.51
N THR A 78 -13.74 -5.22 -0.56
CA THR A 78 -13.34 -4.42 -1.72
C THR A 78 -11.89 -3.95 -1.60
N VAL A 79 -11.33 -3.46 -2.70
CA VAL A 79 -9.96 -2.96 -2.83
C VAL A 79 -10.00 -1.48 -3.25
N PRO A 80 -9.10 -0.62 -2.72
CA PRO A 80 -8.99 0.76 -3.17
C PRO A 80 -8.75 0.83 -4.69
N ASP A 81 -9.43 1.73 -5.38
CA ASP A 81 -9.41 1.85 -6.85
C ASP A 81 -8.72 3.16 -7.31
N ALA A 82 -7.78 3.67 -6.51
CA ALA A 82 -7.21 5.00 -6.68
C ALA A 82 -8.27 6.13 -6.81
N GLY A 83 -9.43 5.97 -6.16
CA GLY A 83 -10.52 6.96 -6.13
C GLY A 83 -11.37 6.97 -7.38
N PHE A 84 -11.33 5.90 -8.18
CA PHE A 84 -12.07 5.79 -9.44
C PHE A 84 -13.58 5.83 -9.24
N GLY A 85 -14.11 5.13 -8.23
CA GLY A 85 -15.53 4.99 -7.94
C GLY A 85 -16.22 6.30 -7.57
N ALA A 86 -15.47 7.31 -7.13
CA ALA A 86 -16.02 8.66 -6.92
C ALA A 86 -16.40 9.40 -8.21
N MET A 87 -16.02 8.86 -9.38
CA MET A 87 -16.36 9.39 -10.69
C MET A 87 -17.68 8.82 -11.26
N ASN A 88 -18.29 7.81 -10.61
CA ASN A 88 -19.46 7.06 -11.13
C ASN A 88 -20.74 7.88 -11.33
N ASN A 89 -20.82 9.13 -10.87
CA ASN A 89 -21.97 10.00 -11.16
C ASN A 89 -21.93 10.63 -12.57
N ALA A 90 -20.87 10.40 -13.34
CA ALA A 90 -20.77 10.87 -14.72
C ALA A 90 -21.01 9.70 -15.68
N ARG A 91 -22.27 9.51 -16.08
CA ARG A 91 -22.86 9.04 -17.37
C ARG A 91 -21.94 8.52 -18.51
N VAL A 92 -20.82 7.88 -18.22
CA VAL A 92 -19.85 7.37 -19.18
C VAL A 92 -19.80 5.86 -18.95
N GLU A 93 -20.84 5.18 -19.41
CA GLU A 93 -21.25 3.88 -18.89
C GLU A 93 -20.60 2.65 -19.57
N ARG A 94 -19.74 2.80 -20.58
CA ARG A 94 -19.19 1.62 -21.30
C ARG A 94 -17.70 1.34 -21.11
N GLU A 95 -16.86 2.36 -20.98
CA GLU A 95 -15.43 2.16 -20.69
C GLU A 95 -15.14 2.07 -19.17
N PHE A 96 -16.10 2.46 -18.33
CA PHE A 96 -15.95 2.56 -16.87
C PHE A 96 -16.26 1.23 -16.16
N GLU A 97 -17.13 0.38 -16.74
CA GLU A 97 -17.45 -0.95 -16.21
C GLU A 97 -16.27 -1.95 -16.38
N GLU A 98 -15.43 -1.75 -17.40
CA GLU A 98 -14.28 -2.63 -17.64
C GLU A 98 -13.08 -2.32 -16.73
N ALA A 99 -12.95 -1.08 -16.25
CA ALA A 99 -11.71 -0.55 -15.65
C ALA A 99 -11.66 -0.56 -14.11
N SER A 100 -12.76 -0.84 -13.42
CA SER A 100 -12.80 -0.93 -11.94
C SER A 100 -13.71 -2.08 -11.52
N LYS A 101 -13.21 -3.31 -11.68
CA LYS A 101 -13.92 -4.55 -11.32
C LYS A 101 -13.75 -4.94 -9.84
N ASN A 102 -13.21 -4.05 -9.00
CA ASN A 102 -12.81 -4.39 -7.63
C ASN A 102 -13.94 -4.93 -6.74
N ASN A 103 -15.21 -4.56 -6.98
CA ASN A 103 -16.37 -5.12 -6.28
C ASN A 103 -16.92 -6.42 -6.90
N ALA A 104 -16.48 -6.76 -8.10
CA ALA A 104 -16.94 -7.91 -8.87
C ALA A 104 -16.19 -9.21 -8.55
N PHE A 105 -15.04 -9.13 -7.87
CA PHE A 105 -14.24 -10.31 -7.52
C PHE A 105 -14.65 -10.95 -6.19
N ASP A 106 -14.46 -12.26 -6.09
CA ASP A 106 -14.43 -12.98 -4.82
C ASP A 106 -13.00 -12.99 -4.26
N TYR A 107 -12.83 -12.38 -3.10
CA TYR A 107 -11.55 -12.36 -2.37
C TYR A 107 -11.42 -13.52 -1.38
N ASN A 108 -12.47 -14.33 -1.17
CA ASN A 108 -12.37 -15.49 -0.30
C ASN A 108 -11.57 -16.62 -0.95
N THR A 109 -11.70 -16.78 -2.26
CA THR A 109 -11.02 -17.82 -3.06
C THR A 109 -10.02 -17.25 -4.08
N PRO A 110 -9.03 -16.44 -3.67
CA PRO A 110 -8.12 -15.79 -4.62
C PRO A 110 -7.17 -16.81 -5.26
N ILE A 111 -6.79 -16.55 -6.51
CA ILE A 111 -5.76 -17.31 -7.23
C ILE A 111 -4.49 -16.48 -7.24
N THR A 112 -3.45 -16.96 -6.56
CA THR A 112 -2.15 -16.29 -6.53
C THR A 112 -1.19 -16.90 -7.56
N GLN A 113 -0.49 -16.07 -8.32
CA GLN A 113 0.44 -16.48 -9.36
C GLN A 113 1.84 -15.93 -9.06
N PRO A 114 2.79 -16.76 -8.60
CA PRO A 114 4.19 -16.36 -8.47
C PRO A 114 4.81 -16.17 -9.86
N LEU A 115 5.52 -15.07 -10.06
CA LEU A 115 6.21 -14.75 -11.31
C LEU A 115 7.65 -14.33 -11.02
N ARG A 116 8.58 -14.79 -11.85
CA ARG A 116 10.02 -14.62 -11.63
C ARG A 116 10.48 -13.16 -11.71
N THR A 117 9.88 -12.38 -12.60
CA THR A 117 10.30 -11.00 -12.86
C THR A 117 9.19 -9.99 -12.61
N LYS A 118 9.60 -8.77 -12.26
CA LYS A 118 8.72 -7.62 -12.06
C LYS A 118 7.93 -7.29 -13.31
N GLU A 119 8.60 -7.32 -14.46
CA GLU A 119 7.97 -7.07 -15.75
C GLU A 119 6.91 -8.12 -16.08
N GLN A 120 7.17 -9.41 -15.83
CA GLN A 120 6.15 -10.45 -16.04
C GLN A 120 4.90 -10.22 -15.19
N ALA A 121 5.06 -9.84 -13.91
CA ALA A 121 3.92 -9.52 -13.06
C ALA A 121 3.10 -8.34 -13.59
N LEU A 122 3.77 -7.29 -14.04
CA LEU A 122 3.12 -6.13 -14.65
C LEU A 122 2.43 -6.48 -15.99
N MET A 123 3.08 -7.28 -16.82
CA MET A 123 2.53 -7.73 -18.11
C MET A 123 1.32 -8.64 -17.92
N ALA A 124 1.30 -9.47 -16.87
CA ALA A 124 0.14 -10.29 -16.54
C ALA A 124 -1.13 -9.45 -16.30
N VAL A 125 -0.99 -8.30 -15.63
CA VAL A 125 -2.10 -7.35 -15.43
C VAL A 125 -2.46 -6.64 -16.74
N GLN A 126 -1.46 -6.24 -17.52
CA GLN A 126 -1.71 -5.59 -18.82
C GLN A 126 -2.46 -6.51 -19.80
N GLN A 127 -2.14 -7.80 -19.80
CA GLN A 127 -2.77 -8.82 -20.65
C GLN A 127 -4.11 -9.32 -20.08
N GLY A 128 -4.46 -8.96 -18.84
CA GLY A 128 -5.67 -9.44 -18.17
C GLY A 128 -5.59 -10.91 -17.74
N THR A 129 -4.40 -11.50 -17.67
CA THR A 129 -4.22 -12.84 -17.08
C THR A 129 -4.26 -12.77 -15.55
N ALA A 130 -3.84 -11.65 -14.97
CA ALA A 130 -4.01 -11.30 -13.57
C ALA A 130 -4.81 -10.00 -13.44
N ASP A 131 -5.55 -9.83 -12.35
CA ASP A 131 -6.31 -8.61 -12.06
C ASP A 131 -5.43 -7.59 -11.31
N PHE A 132 -4.56 -8.09 -10.43
CA PHE A 132 -3.63 -7.30 -9.65
C PHE A 132 -2.19 -7.82 -9.76
N ALA A 133 -1.22 -6.92 -9.70
CA ALA A 133 0.20 -7.24 -9.60
C ALA A 133 0.81 -6.60 -8.36
N LEU A 134 1.53 -7.38 -7.55
CA LEU A 134 2.31 -6.87 -6.44
C LEU A 134 3.78 -6.81 -6.80
N VAL A 135 4.32 -5.60 -6.83
CA VAL A 135 5.71 -5.35 -7.22
C VAL A 135 6.40 -4.52 -6.12
N PRO A 136 7.61 -4.90 -5.66
CA PRO A 136 8.37 -4.09 -4.72
C PRO A 136 8.74 -2.77 -5.40
N PHE A 137 8.57 -1.65 -4.72
CA PHE A 137 8.98 -0.34 -5.25
C PHE A 137 9.95 0.39 -4.30
N TYR A 138 10.03 -0.05 -3.05
CA TYR A 138 10.96 0.50 -2.08
C TYR A 138 11.44 -0.58 -1.11
N ASN A 139 12.75 -0.69 -0.97
CA ASN A 139 13.42 -1.48 0.04
C ASN A 139 14.24 -0.53 0.95
N PRO A 140 14.18 -0.67 2.28
CA PRO A 140 14.95 0.17 3.20
C PRO A 140 16.47 0.12 2.98
N TYR A 141 17.02 -1.00 2.49
CA TYR A 141 18.46 -1.18 2.25
C TYR A 141 18.89 -0.81 0.83
N ALA A 142 18.00 -0.98 -0.17
CA ALA A 142 18.31 -0.70 -1.57
C ALA A 142 17.73 0.62 -2.10
N GLY A 143 16.85 1.26 -1.33
CA GLY A 143 16.12 2.45 -1.76
C GLY A 143 14.98 2.11 -2.72
N TYR A 144 14.73 3.00 -3.69
CA TYR A 144 13.70 2.80 -4.70
C TYR A 144 14.10 1.75 -5.71
N ASP A 145 13.15 0.90 -6.08
CA ASP A 145 13.32 -0.09 -7.13
C ASP A 145 13.02 0.55 -8.50
N TYR A 146 14.08 0.98 -9.17
CA TYR A 146 13.98 1.69 -10.45
C TYR A 146 13.34 0.84 -11.55
N GLU A 147 13.54 -0.48 -11.54
CA GLU A 147 12.95 -1.39 -12.53
C GLU A 147 11.43 -1.44 -12.41
N ALA A 148 10.92 -1.58 -11.18
CA ALA A 148 9.49 -1.57 -10.90
C ALA A 148 8.85 -0.23 -11.30
N LEU A 149 9.48 0.88 -10.89
CA LEU A 149 9.00 2.21 -11.20
C LEU A 149 9.03 2.49 -12.70
N ARG A 150 10.08 2.06 -13.42
CA ARG A 150 10.19 2.16 -14.87
C ARG A 150 9.13 1.31 -15.57
N GLY A 151 8.89 0.09 -15.11
CA GLY A 151 7.84 -0.79 -15.63
C GLY A 151 6.47 -0.13 -15.56
N VAL A 152 6.09 0.39 -14.39
CA VAL A 152 4.82 1.12 -14.22
C VAL A 152 4.81 2.45 -14.97
N ALA A 153 5.95 3.14 -15.10
CA ALA A 153 6.08 4.36 -15.89
C ALA A 153 5.97 4.13 -17.42
N SER A 154 6.34 2.96 -17.91
CA SER A 154 6.24 2.63 -19.34
C SER A 154 4.80 2.35 -19.77
N LEU A 155 4.03 1.67 -18.92
CA LEU A 155 2.67 1.23 -19.24
C LEU A 155 1.63 2.29 -18.84
N SER A 156 0.93 2.85 -19.82
CA SER A 156 0.01 3.99 -19.62
C SER A 156 -1.31 3.63 -18.95
N ARG A 157 -1.67 2.35 -18.93
CA ARG A 157 -2.94 1.86 -18.37
C ARG A 157 -2.83 1.37 -16.93
N MET A 158 -1.62 1.15 -16.44
CA MET A 158 -1.41 0.64 -15.09
C MET A 158 -1.29 1.75 -14.05
N ARG A 159 -1.77 1.48 -12.83
CA ARG A 159 -1.66 2.40 -11.70
C ARG A 159 -1.45 1.65 -10.39
N GLY A 160 -0.58 2.19 -9.54
CA GLY A 160 -0.49 1.77 -8.15
C GLY A 160 -1.72 2.24 -7.37
N ILE A 161 -2.47 1.30 -6.80
CA ILE A 161 -3.75 1.55 -6.11
C ILE A 161 -3.65 1.41 -4.59
N GLN A 162 -2.70 0.60 -4.11
CA GLN A 162 -2.51 0.35 -2.69
C GLN A 162 -1.04 0.06 -2.38
N GLN A 163 -0.59 0.48 -1.20
CA GLN A 163 0.70 0.12 -0.62
C GLN A 163 0.50 -1.02 0.37
N VAL A 164 1.37 -2.02 0.30
CA VAL A 164 1.40 -3.14 1.25
C VAL A 164 2.83 -3.33 1.76
N GLU A 165 2.98 -3.63 3.03
CA GLU A 165 4.28 -3.79 3.68
C GLU A 165 4.53 -5.27 4.01
N ALA A 166 5.62 -5.83 3.51
CA ALA A 166 6.11 -7.16 3.86
C ALA A 166 7.33 -7.05 4.77
N THR A 167 7.43 -7.96 5.72
CA THR A 167 8.47 -7.99 6.75
C THR A 167 8.76 -9.43 7.08
N ASP A 168 10.02 -9.80 6.96
CA ASP A 168 10.47 -11.12 7.33
C ASP A 168 11.88 -11.06 7.90
N HIS A 169 12.17 -12.02 8.76
CA HIS A 169 13.50 -12.30 9.25
C HIS A 169 14.22 -13.22 8.27
N PHE A 170 15.53 -13.10 8.20
CA PHE A 170 16.33 -14.13 7.55
C PHE A 170 16.71 -15.21 8.56
N CYS A 171 16.62 -16.47 8.14
CA CYS A 171 17.05 -17.62 8.89
C CYS A 171 18.13 -18.38 8.13
N LEU A 172 18.93 -19.17 8.85
CA LEU A 172 19.86 -20.12 8.26
C LEU A 172 19.17 -21.48 8.19
N ALA A 173 19.02 -21.99 6.97
CA ALA A 173 18.37 -23.27 6.72
C ALA A 173 19.27 -24.21 5.92
N VAL A 174 19.09 -25.51 6.12
CA VAL A 174 19.77 -26.59 5.38
C VAL A 174 18.72 -27.49 4.76
N HIS A 175 19.04 -28.07 3.60
CA HIS A 175 18.15 -29.01 2.94
C HIS A 175 18.08 -30.33 3.73
N GLU A 176 16.86 -30.78 4.06
CA GLU A 176 16.61 -31.90 4.96
C GLU A 176 17.29 -33.19 4.47
N SER A 177 17.28 -33.44 3.16
CA SER A 177 17.88 -34.66 2.59
C SER A 177 19.39 -34.79 2.85
N GLN A 178 20.15 -33.69 2.80
CA GLN A 178 21.60 -33.73 3.07
C GLN A 178 21.85 -34.00 4.55
N LEU A 179 21.05 -33.39 5.42
CA LEU A 179 21.14 -33.62 6.85
C LEU A 179 20.84 -35.09 7.18
N TYR A 180 19.84 -35.70 6.54
CA TYR A 180 19.55 -37.12 6.68
C TYR A 180 20.71 -38.02 6.29
N ASP A 181 21.37 -37.75 5.15
CA ASP A 181 22.46 -38.59 4.68
C ASP A 181 23.67 -38.52 5.62
N ILE A 182 23.98 -37.35 6.19
CA ILE A 182 25.01 -37.19 7.23
C ILE A 182 24.63 -37.92 8.51
N VAL A 183 23.38 -37.77 8.96
CA VAL A 183 22.89 -38.40 10.19
C VAL A 183 22.91 -39.93 10.06
N GLN A 184 22.45 -40.49 8.93
CA GLN A 184 22.41 -41.93 8.71
C GLN A 184 23.80 -42.56 8.51
N SER A 185 24.73 -41.81 7.92
CA SER A 185 26.10 -42.29 7.75
C SER A 185 26.93 -42.17 9.03
N SER A 186 26.55 -41.30 9.98
CA SER A 186 27.28 -41.07 11.23
C SER A 186 27.44 -42.32 12.11
N HIS A 187 28.57 -42.43 12.79
CA HIS A 187 28.84 -43.58 13.67
C HIS A 187 27.83 -43.64 14.84
N PRO A 188 27.36 -44.84 15.21
CA PRO A 188 26.50 -45.01 16.39
C PRO A 188 27.18 -44.46 17.65
N GLY A 189 26.52 -43.55 18.37
CA GLY A 189 27.06 -42.91 19.57
C GLY A 189 27.61 -41.50 19.35
N THR A 190 27.70 -41.03 18.10
CA THR A 190 28.00 -39.62 17.78
C THR A 190 26.78 -38.73 18.02
N GLY A 191 26.99 -37.43 18.23
CA GLY A 191 25.90 -36.45 18.37
C GLY A 191 24.91 -36.46 17.20
N PHE A 192 25.40 -36.65 15.96
CA PHE A 192 24.56 -36.81 14.77
C PHE A 192 23.69 -38.08 14.79
N SER A 193 24.19 -39.21 15.32
CA SER A 193 23.36 -40.43 15.42
C SER A 193 22.20 -40.28 16.42
N SER A 194 22.34 -39.38 17.41
CA SER A 194 21.28 -39.07 18.38
C SER A 194 20.14 -38.26 17.75
N LEU A 195 20.45 -37.43 16.75
CA LEU A 195 19.45 -36.74 15.94
C LEU A 195 18.53 -37.74 15.24
N GLN A 196 19.05 -38.84 14.70
CA GLN A 196 18.23 -39.85 14.00
C GLN A 196 17.08 -40.41 14.85
N ARG A 197 17.32 -40.59 16.16
CA ARG A 197 16.30 -41.11 17.09
C ARG A 197 15.19 -40.09 17.36
N ARG A 198 15.51 -38.79 17.32
CA ARG A 198 14.54 -37.69 17.51
C ARG A 198 13.82 -37.32 16.21
N ILE A 199 14.50 -37.47 15.08
CA ILE A 199 13.97 -37.27 13.73
C ILE A 199 12.80 -38.22 13.40
N ARG A 200 12.73 -39.41 14.03
CA ARG A 200 11.67 -40.40 13.78
C ARG A 200 10.31 -40.11 14.43
N LYS A 201 10.05 -38.92 14.99
CA LYS A 201 8.65 -38.49 15.22
C LYS A 201 8.06 -38.12 13.86
N SER A 202 7.22 -39.02 13.34
CA SER A 202 6.77 -39.09 11.95
C SER A 202 6.06 -37.84 11.43
N TRP A 203 6.29 -37.57 10.14
CA TRP A 203 5.43 -36.82 9.22
C TRP A 203 4.02 -37.44 9.11
N GLY A 204 3.23 -37.32 10.17
CA GLY A 204 1.89 -37.90 10.23
C GLY A 204 1.29 -37.95 11.63
N ALA A 205 2.07 -37.72 12.68
CA ALA A 205 1.53 -37.39 13.99
C ALA A 205 1.53 -35.87 14.15
N THR A 206 0.53 -35.20 13.57
CA THR A 206 0.00 -34.00 14.22
C THR A 206 -0.24 -34.42 15.67
N ASP A 207 0.49 -33.82 16.61
CA ASP A 207 0.21 -34.00 18.03
C ASP A 207 -1.28 -33.77 18.20
N SER A 208 -2.04 -34.82 18.51
CA SER A 208 -3.47 -34.71 18.80
C SER A 208 -3.73 -33.85 20.04
N ASP A 209 -2.67 -33.53 20.79
CA ASP A 209 -2.66 -32.59 21.91
C ASP A 209 -2.27 -31.15 21.51
N SER A 210 -1.86 -30.90 20.25
CA SER A 210 -1.51 -29.56 19.74
C SER A 210 -2.70 -28.77 19.19
N GLY A 211 -3.91 -29.34 19.22
CA GLY A 211 -5.15 -28.62 18.91
C GLY A 211 -5.41 -28.31 17.43
N ASN A 212 -4.52 -28.67 16.50
CA ASN A 212 -4.72 -28.39 15.07
C ASN A 212 -5.17 -29.65 14.32
N SER A 213 -6.48 -29.76 14.08
CA SER A 213 -7.05 -30.71 13.13
C SER A 213 -6.88 -30.19 11.69
N PRO A 214 -6.67 -31.06 10.69
CA PRO A 214 -6.58 -30.64 9.29
C PRO A 214 -7.99 -30.22 8.82
N GLY A 215 -8.25 -28.91 8.91
CA GLY A 215 -9.56 -28.32 8.63
C GLY A 215 -9.76 -26.95 9.29
N ASP A 216 -8.99 -26.62 10.33
CA ASP A 216 -9.04 -25.30 10.97
C ASP A 216 -8.09 -24.30 10.26
N ASP A 217 -8.53 -23.04 10.21
CA ASP A 217 -7.83 -21.91 9.59
C ASP A 217 -6.33 -21.92 9.90
N TYR A 218 -5.51 -21.95 8.84
CA TYR A 218 -4.04 -21.88 8.82
C TYR A 218 -3.47 -20.51 9.31
N ASN A 219 -4.07 -19.92 10.35
CA ASN A 219 -3.67 -18.67 11.01
C ASN A 219 -3.08 -18.90 12.41
N GLY A 220 -3.14 -20.11 12.96
CA GLY A 220 -2.36 -20.51 14.13
C GLY A 220 -0.91 -20.81 13.75
N GLU A 221 0.03 -20.59 14.68
CA GLU A 221 1.45 -20.96 14.52
C GLU A 221 1.56 -22.31 13.81
N ALA A 222 2.03 -22.30 12.57
CA ALA A 222 2.13 -23.51 11.77
C ALA A 222 2.93 -24.54 12.56
N PRO A 223 2.50 -25.81 12.61
CA PRO A 223 3.35 -26.85 13.18
C PRO A 223 4.68 -26.78 12.44
N ARG A 224 5.77 -26.57 13.19
CA ARG A 224 7.13 -26.42 12.67
C ARG A 224 7.39 -27.54 11.67
N ALA A 225 7.31 -27.22 10.37
CA ALA A 225 7.91 -28.06 9.34
C ALA A 225 9.40 -27.82 9.48
N GLY A 226 10.05 -28.75 10.17
CA GLY A 226 11.39 -28.57 10.68
C GLY A 226 11.52 -29.37 11.95
N LEU A 227 12.53 -30.23 11.97
CA LEU A 227 12.88 -31.02 13.14
C LEU A 227 12.88 -30.14 14.40
N PRO A 228 12.25 -30.56 15.51
CA PRO A 228 12.48 -29.92 16.80
C PRO A 228 13.91 -30.25 17.22
N ILE A 229 14.85 -29.44 16.73
CA ILE A 229 16.28 -29.58 17.00
C ILE A 229 16.59 -28.77 18.27
N ASP A 230 17.18 -29.43 19.25
CA ASP A 230 17.69 -28.76 20.46
C ASP A 230 18.82 -27.80 20.10
N MET A 231 19.05 -26.78 20.93
CA MET A 231 20.16 -25.82 20.73
C MET A 231 21.54 -26.48 20.62
N ALA A 232 21.76 -27.61 21.28
CA ALA A 232 23.00 -28.38 21.17
C ALA A 232 23.16 -29.02 19.79
N ASP A 233 22.07 -29.59 19.25
CA ASP A 233 22.07 -30.23 17.95
C ASP A 233 22.17 -29.17 16.83
N GLN A 234 21.57 -27.98 17.00
CA GLN A 234 21.72 -26.85 16.07
C GLN A 234 23.18 -26.38 15.97
N LYS A 235 23.91 -26.32 17.09
CA LYS A 235 25.34 -25.98 17.10
C LYS A 235 26.16 -27.01 16.34
N LEU A 236 25.90 -28.28 16.58
CA LEU A 236 26.60 -29.38 15.93
C LEU A 236 26.38 -29.41 14.41
N ILE A 237 25.15 -29.10 13.95
CA ILE A 237 24.88 -28.94 12.52
C ILE A 237 25.60 -27.70 11.98
N ARG A 238 25.55 -26.57 12.71
CA ARG A 238 26.22 -25.32 12.33
C ARG A 238 27.72 -25.49 12.12
N ASP A 239 28.38 -26.22 13.01
CA ASP A 239 29.83 -26.49 12.93
C ASP A 239 30.19 -27.40 11.75
N ARG A 240 29.21 -28.14 11.20
CA ARG A 240 29.40 -29.02 10.04
C ARG A 240 29.14 -28.34 8.69
N ILE A 241 28.56 -27.14 8.67
CA ILE A 241 28.27 -26.41 7.43
C ILE A 241 29.58 -26.02 6.75
N ASP A 242 29.74 -26.40 5.49
CA ASP A 242 30.95 -26.08 4.71
C ASP A 242 30.75 -24.82 3.85
N VAL A 243 29.56 -24.66 3.27
CA VAL A 243 29.22 -23.54 2.38
C VAL A 243 27.87 -22.95 2.73
N VAL A 244 27.81 -21.62 2.82
CA VAL A 244 26.58 -20.84 3.00
C VAL A 244 26.30 -20.03 1.74
N PHE A 245 25.12 -20.23 1.17
CA PHE A 245 24.63 -19.40 0.08
C PHE A 245 23.74 -18.27 0.61
N ALA A 246 23.89 -17.06 0.09
CA ALA A 246 23.05 -15.93 0.47
C ALA A 246 22.66 -15.12 -0.76
N GLY A 247 21.37 -14.76 -0.87
CA GLY A 247 20.94 -13.78 -1.86
C GLY A 247 21.51 -12.38 -1.55
N PRO A 248 21.49 -11.42 -2.49
CA PRO A 248 22.11 -10.11 -2.30
C PRO A 248 21.52 -9.31 -1.14
N GLU A 249 20.23 -9.49 -0.86
CA GLU A 249 19.57 -8.86 0.29
C GLU A 249 19.98 -9.52 1.61
N ALA A 250 19.98 -10.86 1.66
CA ALA A 250 20.42 -11.62 2.84
C ALA A 250 21.89 -11.34 3.17
N ALA A 251 22.76 -11.26 2.15
CA ALA A 251 24.18 -10.96 2.32
C ALA A 251 24.42 -9.58 2.95
N ARG A 252 23.57 -8.59 2.65
CA ARG A 252 23.64 -7.25 3.24
C ARG A 252 23.08 -7.20 4.66
N ARG A 253 21.98 -7.91 4.93
CA ARG A 253 21.27 -7.89 6.22
C ARG A 253 21.91 -8.77 7.29
N CYS A 254 22.57 -9.85 6.89
CA CYS A 254 23.17 -10.85 7.77
C CYS A 254 24.70 -10.78 7.74
N LYS A 255 25.26 -9.62 7.39
CA LYS A 255 26.68 -9.47 7.09
C LYS A 255 27.56 -9.87 8.27
N SER A 256 27.25 -9.41 9.49
CA SER A 256 28.02 -9.71 10.69
C SER A 256 28.07 -11.22 10.97
N LYS A 257 26.92 -11.90 10.88
CA LYS A 257 26.86 -13.35 11.11
C LYS A 257 27.54 -14.16 10.01
N LEU A 258 27.40 -13.76 8.74
CA LEU A 258 28.08 -14.40 7.62
C LEU A 258 29.60 -14.20 7.71
N ASP A 259 30.07 -13.01 8.09
CA ASP A 259 31.49 -12.74 8.35
C ASP A 259 32.02 -13.58 9.52
N GLY A 260 31.21 -13.77 10.56
CA GLY A 260 31.52 -14.70 11.65
C GLY A 260 31.67 -16.16 11.20
N MET A 261 30.84 -16.62 10.25
CA MET A 261 30.96 -17.96 9.66
C MET A 261 32.20 -18.07 8.76
N ARG A 262 32.53 -17.02 7.99
CA ARG A 262 33.78 -16.95 7.21
C ARG A 262 35.01 -17.07 8.09
N ALA A 263 35.00 -16.45 9.27
CA ALA A 263 36.11 -16.54 10.23
C ALA A 263 36.32 -17.95 10.80
N ILE A 264 35.25 -18.76 10.86
CA ILE A 264 35.30 -20.17 11.30
C ILE A 264 35.81 -21.09 10.17
N GLY A 265 35.89 -20.60 8.93
CA GLY A 265 36.32 -21.36 7.76
C GLY A 265 35.19 -21.79 6.83
N VAL A 266 33.97 -21.31 7.04
CA VAL A 266 32.80 -21.60 6.19
C VAL A 266 32.83 -20.71 4.95
N GLU A 267 32.72 -21.29 3.76
CA GLU A 267 32.71 -20.54 2.51
C GLU A 267 31.35 -19.86 2.31
N THR A 268 31.29 -18.53 2.20
CA THR A 268 30.02 -17.82 1.94
C THR A 268 29.96 -17.32 0.49
N LYS A 269 28.99 -17.84 -0.27
CA LYS A 269 28.77 -17.49 -1.69
C LYS A 269 27.53 -16.62 -1.85
N GLU A 270 27.72 -15.45 -2.46
CA GLU A 270 26.60 -14.59 -2.85
C GLU A 270 25.98 -15.06 -4.15
N MET A 271 24.65 -15.18 -4.15
CA MET A 271 23.87 -15.58 -5.32
C MET A 271 23.36 -14.36 -6.08
N PRO A 272 23.21 -14.45 -7.41
CA PRO A 272 22.64 -13.36 -8.19
C PRO A 272 21.14 -13.20 -7.89
N LEU A 273 20.64 -11.96 -7.96
CA LEU A 273 19.26 -11.60 -7.63
C LEU A 273 18.20 -12.34 -8.47
N THR A 274 18.56 -12.73 -9.69
CA THR A 274 17.66 -13.42 -10.64
C THR A 274 17.39 -14.87 -10.26
N ILE A 275 18.17 -15.42 -9.34
CA ILE A 275 18.12 -16.81 -8.97
C ILE A 275 17.47 -16.92 -7.59
N GLU A 276 16.43 -17.74 -7.52
CA GLU A 276 15.69 -18.05 -6.30
C GLU A 276 16.56 -18.92 -5.39
N PRO A 277 17.04 -18.40 -4.23
CA PRO A 277 18.02 -19.14 -3.44
C PRO A 277 17.50 -20.52 -3.04
N HIS A 278 16.29 -20.64 -2.51
CA HIS A 278 15.79 -21.92 -2.00
C HIS A 278 15.81 -23.01 -3.10
N ARG A 279 15.30 -22.70 -4.31
CA ARG A 279 15.31 -23.66 -5.44
C ARG A 279 16.71 -24.12 -5.82
N GLU A 280 17.69 -23.23 -5.77
CA GLU A 280 19.07 -23.61 -6.04
C GLU A 280 19.68 -24.44 -4.91
N LEU A 281 19.38 -24.16 -3.64
CA LEU A 281 19.81 -25.05 -2.56
C LEU A 281 19.25 -26.45 -2.77
N ALA A 282 17.96 -26.56 -3.11
CA ALA A 282 17.35 -27.84 -3.41
C ALA A 282 18.02 -28.53 -4.63
N ARG A 283 18.35 -27.77 -5.69
CA ARG A 283 19.07 -28.30 -6.86
C ARG A 283 20.46 -28.81 -6.50
N LEU A 284 21.24 -28.02 -5.77
CA LEU A 284 22.59 -28.35 -5.32
C LEU A 284 22.57 -29.54 -4.35
N ALA A 285 21.69 -29.49 -3.35
CA ALA A 285 21.47 -30.56 -2.40
C ALA A 285 21.18 -31.87 -3.11
N ARG A 286 20.19 -31.90 -4.02
CA ARG A 286 19.84 -33.08 -4.81
C ARG A 286 20.99 -33.58 -5.69
N SER A 287 21.80 -32.69 -6.25
CA SER A 287 22.98 -33.09 -7.04
C SER A 287 24.09 -33.76 -6.22
N THR A 288 24.11 -33.51 -4.90
CA THR A 288 25.09 -34.08 -3.97
C THR A 288 24.55 -35.26 -3.14
N ILE A 289 23.27 -35.62 -3.31
CA ILE A 289 22.72 -36.81 -2.65
C ILE A 289 23.46 -38.04 -3.15
N ASN A 290 23.83 -38.93 -2.22
CA ASN A 290 24.55 -40.13 -2.57
C ASN A 290 23.65 -41.09 -3.38
N THR A 291 23.98 -41.29 -4.65
CA THR A 291 23.27 -42.20 -5.56
C THR A 291 23.40 -43.67 -5.15
N SER A 292 24.35 -44.01 -4.28
CA SER A 292 24.55 -45.37 -3.77
C SER A 292 23.61 -45.74 -2.61
N ARG A 293 22.71 -44.82 -2.19
CA ARG A 293 21.76 -45.07 -1.10
C ARG A 293 20.80 -46.20 -1.49
N GLN A 294 20.82 -47.27 -0.71
CA GLN A 294 19.86 -48.38 -0.85
C GLN A 294 18.82 -48.31 0.25
N THR A 295 17.56 -48.13 -0.11
CA THR A 295 16.43 -48.21 0.82
C THR A 295 15.79 -49.58 0.74
N ASN A 296 16.03 -50.41 1.76
CA ASN A 296 15.38 -51.69 1.93
C ASN A 296 14.16 -51.54 2.83
N THR A 297 13.00 -51.96 2.35
CA THR A 297 11.78 -52.05 3.16
C THR A 297 11.69 -53.46 3.70
N VAL A 298 11.90 -53.64 5.01
CA VAL A 298 11.74 -54.93 5.67
C VAL A 298 10.39 -54.92 6.35
N PHE A 299 9.50 -55.77 5.87
CA PHE A 299 8.24 -56.05 6.55
C PHE A 299 8.52 -56.98 7.73
N ASP A 300 8.16 -56.55 8.94
CA ASP A 300 8.23 -57.42 10.12
C ASP A 300 6.94 -58.26 10.19
N PRO A 301 6.99 -59.57 9.91
CA PRO A 301 5.80 -60.41 9.83
C PRO A 301 5.13 -60.64 11.20
N ILE A 302 5.80 -60.33 12.32
CA ILE A 302 5.28 -60.53 13.66
C ILE A 302 4.48 -59.31 14.13
N THR A 303 4.96 -58.11 13.81
CA THR A 303 4.32 -56.85 14.23
C THR A 303 3.41 -56.26 13.14
N GLY A 304 3.59 -56.66 11.88
CA GLY A 304 2.91 -56.07 10.73
C GLY A 304 3.47 -54.70 10.32
N ASP A 305 4.53 -54.23 10.99
CA ASP A 305 5.15 -52.95 10.71
C ASP A 305 6.12 -53.03 9.52
N THR A 306 5.96 -52.11 8.58
CA THR A 306 6.97 -51.86 7.54
C THR A 306 8.10 -51.02 8.11
N ARG A 307 9.27 -51.62 8.30
CA ARG A 307 10.48 -50.90 8.72
C ARG A 307 11.33 -50.55 7.51
N HIS A 308 11.56 -49.26 7.29
CA HIS A 308 12.47 -48.77 6.27
C HIS A 308 13.90 -48.74 6.82
N PHE A 309 14.80 -49.49 6.18
CA PHE A 309 16.23 -49.50 6.44
C PHE A 309 16.95 -48.86 5.24
N SER A 310 17.57 -47.71 5.48
CA SER A 310 18.41 -47.06 4.47
C SER A 310 19.86 -47.38 4.81
N THR A 311 20.56 -48.08 3.92
CA THR A 311 21.99 -48.34 4.04
C THR A 311 22.75 -47.36 3.16
N LEU A 312 23.64 -46.59 3.79
CA LEU A 312 24.52 -45.61 3.15
C LEU A 312 25.98 -46.02 3.39
N GLY A 313 26.82 -45.82 2.38
CA GLY A 313 28.27 -45.96 2.52
C GLY A 313 28.87 -44.83 3.36
N ALA A 314 30.08 -45.05 3.89
CA ALA A 314 30.79 -44.06 4.72
C ALA A 314 31.12 -42.75 3.97
N GLU A 315 31.14 -42.77 2.62
CA GLU A 315 31.40 -41.61 1.76
C GLU A 315 30.42 -40.45 2.03
N ALA A 316 29.18 -40.74 2.45
CA ALA A 316 28.20 -39.73 2.79
C ALA A 316 28.57 -38.87 4.01
N GLN A 317 29.45 -39.34 4.92
CA GLN A 317 29.95 -38.52 6.03
C GLN A 317 30.86 -37.37 5.54
N SER A 318 31.58 -37.59 4.43
CA SER A 318 32.53 -36.63 3.87
C SER A 318 31.89 -35.60 2.93
N GLY A 319 30.61 -35.77 2.58
CA GLY A 319 29.89 -34.86 1.69
C GLY A 319 29.78 -33.45 2.26
N SER A 320 29.81 -32.44 1.39
CA SER A 320 29.72 -31.05 1.83
C SER A 320 28.30 -30.68 2.25
N LEU A 321 28.13 -30.09 3.43
CA LEU A 321 26.83 -29.61 3.90
C LEU A 321 26.59 -28.17 3.43
N PHE A 322 25.54 -27.96 2.64
CA PHE A 322 25.17 -26.64 2.16
C PHE A 322 24.08 -26.02 3.02
N ALA A 323 24.29 -24.79 3.44
CA ALA A 323 23.29 -23.98 4.12
C ALA A 323 22.93 -22.75 3.29
N MET A 324 21.80 -22.14 3.61
CA MET A 324 21.31 -20.97 2.91
C MET A 324 20.65 -19.97 3.86
N ALA A 325 20.89 -18.69 3.60
CA ALA A 325 20.16 -17.60 4.20
C ALA A 325 18.85 -17.35 3.42
N LEU A 326 17.72 -17.68 4.03
CA LEU A 326 16.38 -17.59 3.42
C LEU A 326 15.43 -16.76 4.29
N PRO A 327 14.37 -16.16 3.71
CA PRO A 327 13.28 -15.61 4.49
C PRO A 327 12.66 -16.69 5.38
N TYR A 328 12.38 -16.37 6.64
CA TYR A 328 11.91 -17.32 7.63
C TYR A 328 10.60 -17.99 7.22
N GLU A 329 9.67 -17.25 6.61
CA GLU A 329 8.42 -17.84 6.14
C GLU A 329 8.63 -18.87 5.00
N VAL A 330 9.60 -18.64 4.12
CA VAL A 330 9.94 -19.58 3.04
C VAL A 330 10.45 -20.89 3.64
N ALA A 331 11.38 -20.80 4.59
CA ALA A 331 11.94 -21.97 5.25
C ALA A 331 10.90 -22.71 6.11
N MET A 332 10.00 -21.99 6.78
CA MET A 332 8.97 -22.59 7.64
C MET A 332 7.86 -23.28 6.86
N ARG A 333 7.49 -22.76 5.68
CA ARG A 333 6.41 -23.33 4.85
C ARG A 333 6.88 -24.43 3.91
N SER A 334 8.17 -24.46 3.60
CA SER A 334 8.76 -25.47 2.74
C SER A 334 9.15 -26.69 3.55
N SER A 335 8.58 -27.85 3.23
CA SER A 335 8.88 -29.12 3.91
C SER A 335 10.32 -29.58 3.79
N ASP A 336 11.03 -29.11 2.77
CA ASP A 336 12.35 -29.60 2.38
C ASP A 336 13.50 -28.99 3.21
N TYR A 337 13.21 -28.05 4.12
CA TYR A 337 14.24 -27.29 4.84
C TYR A 337 14.16 -27.46 6.34
N VAL A 338 15.34 -27.44 6.96
CA VAL A 338 15.52 -27.48 8.40
C VAL A 338 16.16 -26.17 8.84
N ILE A 339 15.47 -25.45 9.71
CA ILE A 339 15.94 -24.17 10.26
C ILE A 339 16.96 -24.46 11.37
N ILE A 340 18.19 -23.96 11.19
CA ILE A 340 19.30 -24.09 12.15
C ILE A 340 19.36 -22.88 13.06
N ASP A 341 19.33 -21.69 12.47
CA ASP A 341 19.26 -20.42 13.20
C ASP A 341 18.05 -19.64 12.70
N HIS A 342 17.11 -19.37 13.61
CA HIS A 342 15.83 -18.75 13.29
C HIS A 342 15.95 -17.26 12.97
N ASN A 343 17.04 -16.61 13.38
CA ASN A 343 17.23 -15.19 13.13
C ASN A 343 18.71 -14.88 12.94
N ILE A 344 19.12 -14.70 11.69
CA ILE A 344 20.49 -14.31 11.32
C ILE A 344 20.63 -12.84 10.94
N ASP A 345 19.60 -12.02 11.11
CA ASP A 345 19.68 -10.59 10.82
C ASP A 345 20.56 -9.84 11.83
N ASP A 346 21.32 -8.86 11.33
CA ASP A 346 22.13 -7.96 12.16
C ASP A 346 21.27 -6.88 12.87
N ALA A 347 20.09 -6.61 12.31
CA ALA A 347 19.17 -5.57 12.77
C ALA A 347 17.71 -6.07 12.69
N PRO A 348 16.78 -5.49 13.46
CA PRO A 348 15.37 -5.84 13.34
C PRO A 348 14.87 -5.66 11.90
N PRO A 349 13.98 -6.55 11.41
CA PRO A 349 13.58 -6.60 10.01
C PRO A 349 12.86 -5.31 9.64
N LEU A 350 13.42 -4.60 8.67
CA LEU A 350 12.79 -3.42 8.13
C LEU A 350 11.76 -3.81 7.06
N LYS A 351 10.76 -2.95 6.90
CA LYS A 351 9.60 -3.21 6.05
C LYS A 351 9.91 -2.96 4.56
N THR A 352 9.81 -3.98 3.73
CA THR A 352 9.84 -3.84 2.27
C THR A 352 8.44 -3.50 1.77
N ARG A 353 8.34 -2.49 0.89
CA ARG A 353 7.05 -1.96 0.44
C ARG A 353 6.74 -2.39 -0.99
N PHE A 354 5.55 -2.94 -1.13
CA PHE A 354 4.98 -3.40 -2.39
C PHE A 354 3.87 -2.44 -2.83
N MET A 355 3.84 -2.21 -4.12
CA MET A 355 2.78 -1.47 -4.79
C MET A 355 1.87 -2.50 -5.43
N VAL A 356 0.58 -2.45 -5.07
CA VAL A 356 -0.47 -3.18 -5.76
C VAL A 356 -0.82 -2.37 -7.00
N VAL A 357 -0.66 -2.98 -8.17
CA VAL A 357 -0.89 -2.37 -9.47
C VAL A 357 -2.13 -3.00 -10.10
N GLU A 358 -3.03 -2.13 -10.57
CA GLU A 358 -4.25 -2.49 -11.29
C GLU A 358 -4.23 -1.86 -12.70
N ASN A 359 -4.93 -2.46 -13.64
CA ASN A 359 -5.23 -1.86 -14.93
C ASN A 359 -6.29 -0.75 -14.81
N ASN A 360 -5.84 0.43 -14.36
CA ASN A 360 -6.66 1.62 -14.12
C ASN A 360 -6.11 2.81 -14.94
N PRO A 361 -6.57 3.02 -16.19
CA PRO A 361 -6.01 4.04 -17.07
C PRO A 361 -6.16 5.47 -16.55
N ASP A 362 -5.25 6.37 -16.94
CA ASP A 362 -5.39 7.81 -16.69
C ASP A 362 -6.29 8.48 -17.73
N HIS A 363 -7.56 8.64 -17.41
CA HIS A 363 -8.51 9.32 -18.31
C HIS A 363 -8.15 10.77 -18.61
N SER A 364 -7.38 11.43 -17.73
CA SER A 364 -6.92 12.79 -17.98
C SER A 364 -5.90 12.89 -19.12
N LEU A 365 -5.41 11.75 -19.64
CA LEU A 365 -4.56 11.69 -20.84
C LEU A 365 -5.35 11.48 -22.14
N TYR A 366 -6.52 10.85 -22.08
CA TYR A 366 -7.27 10.44 -23.29
C TYR A 366 -8.48 11.33 -23.56
N GLN A 367 -9.12 11.90 -22.53
CA GLN A 367 -10.35 12.67 -22.70
C GLN A 367 -10.07 14.17 -22.84
N ASP A 368 -10.58 14.77 -23.91
CA ASP A 368 -10.47 16.21 -24.17
C ASP A 368 -11.09 17.08 -23.07
N LYS A 369 -12.08 16.57 -22.33
CA LYS A 369 -12.71 17.24 -21.18
C LYS A 369 -11.69 17.64 -20.11
N TYR A 370 -10.59 16.91 -19.96
CA TYR A 370 -9.55 17.17 -18.96
C TYR A 370 -8.32 17.89 -19.52
N ARG A 371 -8.44 18.50 -20.71
CA ARG A 371 -7.33 19.22 -21.36
C ARG A 371 -6.91 20.50 -20.62
N THR A 372 -7.81 21.11 -19.86
CA THR A 372 -7.49 22.30 -19.05
C THR A 372 -6.90 21.91 -17.70
N THR A 373 -5.95 22.71 -17.20
CA THR A 373 -5.30 22.47 -15.90
C THR A 373 -6.33 22.38 -14.78
N ASP A 374 -7.33 23.27 -14.74
CA ASP A 374 -8.35 23.22 -13.68
C ASP A 374 -9.25 21.98 -13.77
N ALA A 375 -9.63 21.52 -14.98
CA ALA A 375 -10.42 20.30 -15.11
C ALA A 375 -9.63 19.06 -14.67
N LYS A 376 -8.35 18.96 -15.05
CA LYS A 376 -7.46 17.88 -14.64
C LYS A 376 -7.19 17.90 -13.13
N THR A 377 -6.96 19.09 -12.57
CA THR A 377 -6.80 19.25 -11.11
C THR A 377 -8.07 18.87 -10.37
N ASN A 378 -9.24 19.30 -10.82
CA ASN A 378 -10.51 18.97 -10.17
C ASN A 378 -10.79 17.46 -10.23
N TYR A 379 -10.50 16.82 -11.36
CA TYR A 379 -10.60 15.35 -11.52
C TYR A 379 -9.73 14.63 -10.48
N TRP A 380 -8.44 14.95 -10.42
CA TRP A 380 -7.52 14.30 -9.49
C TRP A 380 -7.78 14.65 -8.03
N THR A 381 -8.17 15.89 -7.72
CA THR A 381 -8.51 16.29 -6.34
C THR A 381 -9.68 15.48 -5.81
N LYS A 382 -10.71 15.23 -6.64
CA LYS A 382 -11.85 14.38 -6.27
C LYS A 382 -11.41 12.93 -6.03
N ARG A 383 -10.57 12.36 -6.89
CA ARG A 383 -10.03 11.01 -6.71
C ARG A 383 -9.21 10.88 -5.43
N LEU A 384 -8.28 11.81 -5.19
CA LEU A 384 -7.45 11.80 -3.98
C LEU A 384 -8.30 11.96 -2.71
N ALA A 385 -9.31 12.83 -2.73
CA ALA A 385 -10.23 12.99 -1.61
C ALA A 385 -11.05 11.71 -1.34
N ALA A 386 -11.45 10.98 -2.40
CA ALA A 386 -12.14 9.70 -2.25
C ALA A 386 -11.27 8.61 -1.65
N VAL A 387 -9.98 8.56 -2.03
CA VAL A 387 -9.02 7.63 -1.41
C VAL A 387 -8.77 7.99 0.06
N ALA A 388 -8.74 9.29 0.39
CA ALA A 388 -8.61 9.75 1.76
C ALA A 388 -9.86 9.46 2.63
N ASN A 389 -11.04 9.35 2.02
CA ASN A 389 -12.34 9.17 2.68
C ASN A 389 -13.16 8.03 2.05
N PRO A 390 -12.82 6.75 2.34
CA PRO A 390 -13.45 5.59 1.71
C PRO A 390 -14.86 5.30 2.22
N THR A 391 -15.18 5.64 3.47
CA THR A 391 -16.55 5.49 4.01
C THR A 391 -17.38 6.66 3.51
N GLY A 392 -18.31 6.36 2.60
CA GLY A 392 -19.15 7.33 1.90
C GLY A 392 -19.59 8.52 2.77
N ALA A 393 -19.46 9.68 2.16
CA ALA A 393 -19.73 11.03 2.65
C ALA A 393 -21.20 11.30 3.05
N PHE A 394 -21.95 10.35 3.63
CA PHE A 394 -23.36 10.56 3.95
C PHE A 394 -23.54 11.72 4.96
N GLY A 395 -22.72 11.76 6.01
CA GLY A 395 -22.68 12.89 6.96
C GLY A 395 -22.14 14.19 6.34
N GLN A 396 -21.20 14.09 5.41
CA GLN A 396 -20.54 15.25 4.79
C GLN A 396 -21.43 15.90 3.70
N GLY A 397 -22.19 15.11 2.94
CA GLY A 397 -23.18 15.63 1.98
C GLY A 397 -24.31 16.38 2.68
N PHE A 398 -24.80 15.83 3.80
CA PHE A 398 -25.79 16.47 4.65
C PHE A 398 -25.25 17.76 5.28
N MET A 399 -24.08 17.72 5.90
CA MET A 399 -23.48 18.90 6.52
C MET A 399 -23.09 19.99 5.50
N ASN A 400 -22.73 19.62 4.26
CA ASN A 400 -22.54 20.58 3.17
C ASN A 400 -23.85 21.25 2.77
N MET A 401 -24.95 20.49 2.68
CA MET A 401 -26.28 21.04 2.43
C MET A 401 -26.67 22.05 3.51
N PHE A 402 -26.48 21.72 4.80
CA PHE A 402 -26.70 22.67 5.90
C PHE A 402 -25.79 23.89 5.82
N GLY A 403 -24.52 23.70 5.48
CA GLY A 403 -23.57 24.79 5.29
C GLY A 403 -24.00 25.75 4.17
N TYR A 404 -24.46 25.24 3.03
CA TYR A 404 -24.97 26.06 1.93
C TYR A 404 -26.27 26.78 2.30
N VAL A 405 -27.22 26.08 2.94
CA VAL A 405 -28.48 26.68 3.42
C VAL A 405 -28.18 27.81 4.41
N ALA A 406 -27.32 27.57 5.39
CA ALA A 406 -26.90 28.58 6.36
C ALA A 406 -26.18 29.76 5.71
N ALA A 407 -25.33 29.52 4.70
CA ALA A 407 -24.65 30.59 3.95
C ALA A 407 -25.63 31.44 3.14
N THR A 408 -26.61 30.81 2.47
CA THR A 408 -27.65 31.53 1.72
C THR A 408 -28.53 32.37 2.64
N LEU A 409 -28.95 31.82 3.79
CA LEU A 409 -29.70 32.57 4.80
C LEU A 409 -28.87 33.73 5.36
N ALA A 410 -27.58 33.53 5.61
CA ALA A 410 -26.68 34.59 6.06
C ALA A 410 -26.57 35.74 5.06
N ILE A 411 -26.41 35.45 3.77
CA ILE A 411 -26.33 36.47 2.72
C ILE A 411 -27.64 37.27 2.63
N VAL A 412 -28.79 36.58 2.68
CA VAL A 412 -30.11 37.23 2.66
C VAL A 412 -30.29 38.14 3.88
N MET A 413 -29.85 37.70 5.06
CA MET A 413 -29.93 38.46 6.31
C MET A 413 -29.00 39.69 6.35
N ILE A 414 -27.79 39.56 5.81
CA ILE A 414 -26.85 40.69 5.70
C ILE A 414 -27.38 41.70 4.68
N ALA A 415 -27.91 41.24 3.54
CA ALA A 415 -28.48 42.12 2.52
C ALA A 415 -29.72 42.87 3.01
N SER A 416 -30.63 42.20 3.74
CA SER A 416 -31.81 42.83 4.34
C SER A 416 -31.44 43.83 5.44
N GLY A 417 -30.42 43.53 6.25
CA GLY A 417 -29.87 44.44 7.25
C GLY A 417 -29.25 45.71 6.63
N PHE A 418 -28.44 45.58 5.56
CA PHE A 418 -27.88 46.73 4.83
C PHE A 418 -28.98 47.59 4.19
N TYR A 419 -29.97 46.95 3.57
CA TYR A 419 -31.09 47.65 2.96
C TYR A 419 -31.91 48.43 4.00
N GLY A 420 -32.17 47.82 5.16
CA GLY A 420 -32.89 48.44 6.29
C GLY A 420 -32.13 49.56 7.01
N ILE A 421 -30.82 49.69 6.84
CA ILE A 421 -30.03 50.84 7.32
C ILE A 421 -30.09 52.00 6.32
N SER A 422 -30.22 51.70 5.02
CA SER A 422 -30.28 52.71 3.95
C SER A 422 -31.67 53.30 3.71
N ALA A 423 -32.73 52.59 4.09
CA ALA A 423 -34.12 53.03 3.96
C ALA A 423 -34.70 53.33 5.36
N ALA A 424 -35.04 54.59 5.64
CA ALA A 424 -35.56 55.03 6.94
C ALA A 424 -36.94 54.46 7.33
N SER A 425 -37.52 53.57 6.52
CA SER A 425 -38.74 52.82 6.81
C SER A 425 -38.85 51.69 5.79
N PHE A 426 -39.09 50.45 6.22
CA PHE A 426 -39.48 49.35 5.33
C PHE A 426 -40.91 49.60 4.83
N PRO A 427 -41.17 49.91 3.55
CA PRO A 427 -42.47 49.56 2.99
C PRO A 427 -42.45 48.03 2.81
N VAL A 428 -43.38 47.37 3.49
CA VAL A 428 -43.60 45.92 3.55
C VAL A 428 -43.27 45.26 2.21
N LEU A 429 -42.07 44.69 2.10
CA LEU A 429 -41.82 43.58 1.18
C LEU A 429 -42.62 42.42 1.76
N GLU A 430 -43.67 41.99 1.05
CA GLU A 430 -44.39 40.75 1.36
C GLU A 430 -43.41 39.58 1.22
N LEU A 431 -42.66 39.33 2.28
CA LEU A 431 -41.85 38.13 2.41
C LEU A 431 -42.81 36.93 2.41
N PRO A 432 -42.45 35.83 1.72
CA PRO A 432 -43.22 34.59 1.78
C PRO A 432 -43.52 34.21 3.24
N ALA A 433 -44.71 33.69 3.54
CA ALA A 433 -45.18 33.43 4.91
C ALA A 433 -44.19 32.63 5.79
N ALA A 434 -43.34 31.79 5.16
CA ALA A 434 -42.27 31.03 5.80
C ALA A 434 -41.13 31.91 6.40
N LEU A 435 -41.05 33.19 6.05
CA LEU A 435 -40.00 34.14 6.45
C LEU A 435 -40.56 35.33 7.27
N SER A 436 -41.81 35.26 7.72
CA SER A 436 -42.50 36.34 8.46
C SER A 436 -41.79 36.73 9.77
N TRP A 437 -41.06 35.80 10.40
CA TRP A 437 -40.23 36.04 11.57
C TRP A 437 -39.06 37.02 11.33
N LEU A 438 -38.70 37.27 10.06
CA LEU A 438 -37.68 38.28 9.71
C LEU A 438 -38.17 39.72 9.89
N SER A 439 -39.48 39.93 9.88
CA SER A 439 -40.08 41.28 10.00
C SER A 439 -39.98 41.87 11.42
N SER A 440 -39.73 41.04 12.44
CA SER A 440 -39.58 41.46 13.84
C SER A 440 -38.12 41.78 14.25
N LEU A 441 -37.16 41.58 13.34
CA LEU A 441 -35.75 41.87 13.59
C LEU A 441 -35.44 43.32 13.22
N THR A 442 -34.85 44.06 14.15
CA THR A 442 -34.24 45.37 13.84
C THR A 442 -33.13 45.18 12.79
N SER A 443 -32.87 46.18 11.95
CA SER A 443 -31.84 46.10 10.90
C SER A 443 -30.46 45.70 11.46
N THR A 444 -30.13 46.16 12.68
CA THR A 444 -28.95 45.74 13.45
C THR A 444 -29.00 44.27 13.88
N GLY A 445 -30.17 43.77 14.33
CA GLY A 445 -30.37 42.37 14.70
C GLY A 445 -30.26 41.41 13.51
N ALA A 446 -30.80 41.80 12.35
CA ALA A 446 -30.67 41.04 11.11
C ALA A 446 -29.21 40.95 10.64
N MET A 447 -28.44 42.04 10.74
CA MET A 447 -27.00 42.04 10.44
C MET A 447 -26.20 41.13 11.39
N LEU A 448 -26.45 41.20 12.70
CA LEU A 448 -25.72 40.39 13.69
C LEU A 448 -26.03 38.90 13.56
N LEU A 449 -27.30 38.54 13.35
CA LEU A 449 -27.69 37.15 13.08
C LEU A 449 -27.18 36.67 11.72
N GLY A 450 -27.19 37.52 10.70
CA GLY A 450 -26.58 37.23 9.40
C GLY A 450 -25.08 36.98 9.51
N GLY A 451 -24.35 37.79 10.27
CA GLY A 451 -22.93 37.58 10.57
C GLY A 451 -22.67 36.30 11.37
N GLY A 452 -23.50 36.01 12.39
CA GLY A 452 -23.43 34.77 13.16
C GLY A 452 -23.69 33.52 12.32
N LEU A 453 -24.71 33.55 11.46
CA LEU A 453 -25.00 32.49 10.50
C LEU A 453 -23.92 32.35 9.43
N ALA A 454 -23.31 33.46 8.99
CA ALA A 454 -22.17 33.41 8.08
C ALA A 454 -20.99 32.69 8.73
N LEU A 455 -20.68 32.99 10.00
CA LEU A 455 -19.63 32.31 10.76
C LEU A 455 -19.96 30.84 11.03
N ALA A 456 -21.22 30.51 11.33
CA ALA A 456 -21.66 29.13 11.53
C ALA A 456 -21.61 28.32 10.23
N ALA A 457 -22.15 28.86 9.13
CA ALA A 457 -22.06 28.28 7.79
C ALA A 457 -20.60 28.06 7.39
N PHE A 458 -19.75 29.03 7.67
CA PHE A 458 -18.31 28.99 7.43
C PHE A 458 -17.61 27.91 8.26
N MET A 459 -17.94 27.77 9.54
CA MET A 459 -17.42 26.69 10.39
C MET A 459 -17.88 25.32 9.87
N LEU A 460 -19.18 25.17 9.59
CA LEU A 460 -19.76 23.94 9.06
C LEU A 460 -19.10 23.52 7.75
N LEU A 461 -18.91 24.44 6.80
CA LEU A 461 -18.23 24.17 5.52
C LEU A 461 -16.73 23.89 5.69
N SER A 462 -16.12 24.29 6.81
CA SER A 462 -14.66 24.17 7.04
C SER A 462 -14.22 22.90 7.78
N VAL A 463 -15.05 22.36 8.67
CA VAL A 463 -14.74 21.17 9.49
C VAL A 463 -14.66 19.90 8.63
N GLN A 464 -15.13 19.94 7.39
CA GLN A 464 -15.54 18.74 6.66
C GLN A 464 -14.49 18.10 5.75
N ASN A 465 -13.29 18.66 5.57
CA ASN A 465 -12.35 18.15 4.55
C ASN A 465 -11.05 17.54 5.10
N THR A 466 -11.00 17.13 6.36
CA THR A 466 -9.88 16.28 6.81
C THR A 466 -10.09 14.86 6.29
N GLY A 467 -9.08 14.31 5.62
CA GLY A 467 -9.09 12.89 5.24
C GLY A 467 -9.17 12.00 6.48
N THR A 468 -9.69 10.78 6.37
CA THR A 468 -9.52 9.76 7.43
C THR A 468 -8.14 9.09 7.35
N ARG A 469 -7.53 9.09 6.16
CA ARG A 469 -6.23 8.47 5.88
C ARG A 469 -5.34 9.39 5.03
N GLY A 470 -4.04 9.16 5.09
CA GLY A 470 -3.09 9.81 4.19
C GLY A 470 -3.17 9.22 2.78
N VAL A 471 -2.73 9.98 1.78
CA VAL A 471 -2.65 9.52 0.39
C VAL A 471 -1.26 9.78 -0.16
N ARG A 472 -0.60 8.71 -0.61
CA ARG A 472 0.69 8.75 -1.30
C ARG A 472 0.44 8.81 -2.80
N VAL A 473 1.05 9.77 -3.47
CA VAL A 473 0.86 10.04 -4.90
C VAL A 473 2.22 10.13 -5.58
N MET A 474 2.38 9.36 -6.66
CA MET A 474 3.58 9.39 -7.49
C MET A 474 3.27 10.06 -8.83
N PHE A 475 3.92 11.19 -9.11
CA PHE A 475 3.80 11.93 -10.35
C PHE A 475 5.00 11.66 -11.25
N LEU A 476 4.76 11.17 -12.46
CA LEU A 476 5.77 11.08 -13.52
C LEU A 476 5.81 12.40 -14.30
N PHE A 477 6.95 13.06 -14.25
CA PHE A 477 7.29 14.21 -15.10
C PHE A 477 8.17 13.72 -16.25
N ARG A 478 7.64 13.77 -17.47
CA ARG A 478 8.46 13.61 -18.68
C ARG A 478 9.19 14.92 -18.94
N ARG A 479 10.53 14.87 -18.94
CA ARG A 479 11.37 16.04 -19.18
C ARG A 479 11.72 16.13 -20.66
N ASP A 480 10.69 16.15 -21.51
CA ASP A 480 10.90 16.37 -22.94
C ASP A 480 10.97 17.89 -23.20
N LYS A 481 12.14 18.39 -23.64
CA LYS A 481 12.41 19.81 -23.97
C LYS A 481 12.49 20.76 -22.75
N THR A 482 12.50 22.08 -22.99
CA THR A 482 12.74 23.18 -22.02
C THR A 482 11.68 23.38 -20.93
N ALA A 483 10.67 22.51 -20.82
CA ALA A 483 9.43 22.80 -20.09
C ALA A 483 9.02 21.70 -19.10
N ALA A 484 9.93 21.24 -18.24
CA ALA A 484 9.59 20.44 -17.07
C ALA A 484 10.36 20.95 -15.84
N SER A 485 9.82 21.99 -15.21
CA SER A 485 10.35 22.55 -13.96
C SER A 485 9.63 21.90 -12.77
N ILE A 486 10.31 20.98 -12.10
CA ILE A 486 9.84 20.35 -10.85
C ILE A 486 10.02 21.32 -9.66
N GLY A 487 10.92 22.31 -9.79
CA GLY A 487 11.24 23.23 -8.71
C GLY A 487 10.03 24.01 -8.16
N ASP A 488 9.05 24.34 -9.01
CA ASP A 488 7.85 25.08 -8.57
C ASP A 488 6.94 24.29 -7.64
N ILE A 489 6.74 23.00 -7.95
CA ILE A 489 5.94 22.09 -7.14
C ILE A 489 6.73 21.69 -5.90
N GLU A 490 8.02 21.41 -6.04
CA GLU A 490 8.89 21.08 -4.91
C GLU A 490 8.96 22.21 -3.89
N ASN A 491 9.19 23.45 -4.34
CA ASN A 491 9.17 24.64 -3.49
C ASN A 491 7.79 24.84 -2.83
N PHE A 492 6.71 24.49 -3.52
CA PHE A 492 5.38 24.54 -2.92
C PHE A 492 5.23 23.51 -1.81
N LEU A 493 5.58 22.25 -2.06
CA LEU A 493 5.49 21.15 -1.09
C LEU A 493 6.37 21.43 0.13
N ARG A 494 7.62 21.88 -0.08
CA ARG A 494 8.54 22.32 0.99
C ARG A 494 7.94 23.45 1.83
N ASN A 495 7.30 24.44 1.20
CA ASN A 495 6.69 25.55 1.92
C ASN A 495 5.53 25.12 2.83
N PHE A 496 4.79 24.09 2.44
CA PHE A 496 3.70 23.54 3.25
C PHE A 496 4.15 22.42 4.20
N GLY A 497 5.44 22.02 4.16
CA GLY A 497 5.96 20.92 4.96
C GLY A 497 5.42 19.55 4.53
N VAL A 498 4.95 19.43 3.28
CA VAL A 498 4.48 18.16 2.72
C VAL A 498 5.67 17.27 2.45
N ARG A 499 5.59 16.02 2.89
CA ARG A 499 6.62 15.00 2.68
C ARG A 499 6.68 14.64 1.20
N HIS A 500 7.87 14.78 0.60
CA HIS A 500 8.09 14.41 -0.79
C HIS A 500 9.55 14.05 -1.03
N THR A 501 9.78 13.23 -2.06
CA THR A 501 11.10 12.93 -2.60
C THR A 501 11.05 12.90 -4.12
N VAL A 502 12.20 13.13 -4.73
CA VAL A 502 12.36 13.18 -6.19
C VAL A 502 13.26 12.01 -6.58
N VAL A 503 12.74 11.11 -7.42
CA VAL A 503 13.43 9.91 -7.91
C VAL A 503 13.65 10.06 -9.41
N ARG A 504 14.88 9.94 -9.87
CA ARG A 504 15.20 9.95 -11.32
C ARG A 504 15.18 8.51 -11.82
N LEU A 505 14.49 8.25 -12.93
CA LEU A 505 14.32 6.88 -13.45
C LEU A 505 15.53 6.38 -14.24
N ASP A 506 16.22 7.29 -14.93
CA ASP A 506 17.40 6.99 -15.73
C ASP A 506 18.50 8.03 -15.44
N GLU A 507 19.72 7.72 -15.87
CA GLU A 507 20.82 8.68 -15.85
C GLU A 507 20.59 9.77 -16.93
N ASP A 508 20.82 11.03 -16.56
CA ASP A 508 20.76 12.19 -17.48
C ASP A 508 21.98 12.13 -18.43
N SER A 509 21.97 11.19 -19.37
CA SER A 509 23.06 10.97 -20.34
C SER A 509 22.96 11.86 -21.58
N ASP A 510 21.76 12.38 -21.88
CA ASP A 510 21.53 13.25 -23.04
C ASP A 510 20.96 14.61 -22.62
N ALA A 511 21.68 15.69 -22.95
CA ALA A 511 21.26 17.06 -22.71
C ALA A 511 19.95 17.42 -23.44
N LYS A 512 19.60 16.69 -24.50
CA LYS A 512 18.39 16.95 -25.33
C LYS A 512 17.15 16.19 -24.85
N SER A 513 17.31 15.08 -24.14
CA SER A 513 16.22 14.27 -23.59
C SER A 513 16.54 13.86 -22.15
N PRO A 514 16.43 14.79 -21.18
CA PRO A 514 16.66 14.45 -19.78
C PRO A 514 15.72 13.36 -19.30
N ALA A 515 16.21 12.53 -18.41
CA ALA A 515 15.51 11.38 -17.86
C ALA A 515 14.20 11.81 -17.19
N ALA A 516 13.18 10.96 -17.31
CA ALA A 516 11.93 11.17 -16.62
C ALA A 516 12.13 11.11 -15.10
N VAL A 517 11.35 11.91 -14.39
CA VAL A 517 11.47 12.05 -12.93
C VAL A 517 10.15 11.72 -12.28
N ILE A 518 10.21 10.94 -11.21
CA ILE A 518 9.08 10.65 -10.34
C ILE A 518 9.16 11.55 -9.12
N LEU A 519 8.13 12.36 -8.91
CA LEU A 519 7.91 13.07 -7.67
C LEU A 519 6.94 12.23 -6.82
N ASP A 520 7.45 11.65 -5.75
CA ASP A 520 6.67 10.90 -4.79
C ASP A 520 6.30 11.80 -3.61
N VAL A 521 5.01 11.88 -3.30
CA VAL A 521 4.43 12.84 -2.35
C VAL A 521 3.50 12.11 -1.40
N GLU A 522 3.67 12.33 -0.10
CA GLU A 522 2.79 11.82 0.94
C GLU A 522 1.95 12.96 1.52
N PHE A 523 0.67 13.00 1.14
CA PHE A 523 -0.31 13.93 1.71
C PHE A 523 -0.92 13.34 2.97
N PHE A 524 -0.86 14.09 4.07
CA PHE A 524 -1.54 13.72 5.30
C PHE A 524 -3.03 14.11 5.25
N PRO A 525 -3.88 13.52 6.11
CA PRO A 525 -5.27 13.93 6.30
C PRO A 525 -5.50 15.45 6.35
N ASP A 526 -4.60 16.17 7.02
CA ASP A 526 -4.65 17.62 7.18
C ASP A 526 -4.42 18.40 5.88
N ASP A 527 -3.73 17.83 4.90
CA ASP A 527 -3.42 18.50 3.63
C ASP A 527 -4.66 18.59 2.72
N PHE A 528 -5.64 17.71 2.95
CA PHE A 528 -6.96 17.74 2.31
C PHE A 528 -7.86 18.84 2.89
N SER A 529 -7.59 19.28 4.13
CA SER A 529 -8.47 20.20 4.85
C SER A 529 -8.63 21.53 4.12
N TYR A 530 -9.88 21.98 4.06
CA TYR A 530 -10.28 23.28 3.55
C TYR A 530 -10.71 24.14 4.72
N GLY A 531 -9.77 24.85 5.32
CA GLY A 531 -10.03 25.72 6.46
C GLY A 531 -9.88 27.17 6.05
N PRO A 532 -10.82 28.08 6.35
CA PRO A 532 -10.67 29.49 6.06
C PRO A 532 -9.82 30.22 7.10
N ILE A 533 -9.74 29.74 8.35
CA ILE A 533 -8.69 30.16 9.30
C ILE A 533 -7.31 29.69 8.79
N LYS A 534 -7.23 28.48 8.21
CA LYS A 534 -6.03 28.04 7.46
C LYS A 534 -5.87 28.80 6.13
N ALA A 535 -6.91 29.36 5.51
CA ALA A 535 -6.78 30.20 4.31
C ALA A 535 -6.26 31.60 4.66
N LEU A 536 -6.68 32.14 5.82
CA LEU A 536 -6.17 33.39 6.40
C LEU A 536 -4.74 33.24 6.92
N THR A 537 -4.41 32.11 7.58
CA THR A 537 -3.08 31.91 8.22
C THR A 537 -2.08 31.09 7.38
N LYS A 538 -2.54 30.31 6.39
CA LYS A 538 -1.72 29.41 5.54
C LYS A 538 -1.92 29.60 4.03
N ARG A 539 -2.34 30.79 3.59
CA ARG A 539 -2.51 31.25 2.18
C ARG A 539 -3.95 31.07 1.67
N LEU A 540 -4.48 32.13 1.05
CA LEU A 540 -5.80 32.27 0.38
C LEU A 540 -6.04 31.29 -0.81
N ARG A 541 -5.41 30.11 -0.81
CA ARG A 541 -5.35 29.19 -1.95
C ARG A 541 -5.70 27.75 -1.52
N GLY A 542 -6.96 27.51 -1.18
CA GLY A 542 -7.58 26.19 -1.09
C GLY A 542 -6.82 25.10 -0.31
N SER A 543 -7.15 23.83 -0.56
CA SER A 543 -6.41 22.68 -0.03
C SER A 543 -4.98 22.62 -0.58
N VAL A 544 -4.03 22.17 0.24
CA VAL A 544 -2.62 21.98 -0.16
C VAL A 544 -2.52 21.02 -1.35
N VAL A 545 -3.34 19.97 -1.35
CA VAL A 545 -3.44 18.98 -2.44
C VAL A 545 -3.85 19.68 -3.75
N ASN A 546 -4.89 20.51 -3.72
CA ASN A 546 -5.33 21.25 -4.90
C ASN A 546 -4.21 22.18 -5.43
N GLY A 547 -3.56 22.93 -4.55
CA GLY A 547 -2.44 23.79 -4.93
C GLY A 547 -1.25 23.04 -5.53
N ALA A 548 -0.91 21.86 -4.97
CA ALA A 548 0.14 21.00 -5.50
C ALA A 548 -0.23 20.46 -6.87
N LEU A 549 -1.47 19.97 -7.06
CA LEU A 549 -1.97 19.47 -8.34
C LEU A 549 -2.03 20.57 -9.41
N LYS A 550 -2.45 21.80 -9.07
CA LYS A 550 -2.45 22.93 -10.01
C LYS A 550 -1.04 23.22 -10.54
N LYS A 551 -0.04 23.14 -9.67
CA LYS A 551 1.37 23.31 -10.05
C LYS A 551 1.90 22.12 -10.85
N ALA A 552 1.54 20.90 -10.47
CA ALA A 552 1.90 19.68 -11.21
C ALA A 552 1.38 19.76 -12.65
N PHE A 553 0.09 20.07 -12.83
CA PHE A 553 -0.59 20.04 -14.13
C PHE A 553 -0.56 21.37 -14.89
N GLN A 554 0.29 22.31 -14.49
CA GLN A 554 0.41 23.60 -15.17
C GLN A 554 0.96 23.39 -16.59
N ARG A 555 0.08 23.43 -17.59
CA ARG A 555 0.35 22.97 -18.97
C ARG A 555 1.55 23.66 -19.64
N TRP A 556 1.79 24.93 -19.33
CA TRP A 556 2.91 25.68 -19.90
C TRP A 556 4.25 25.36 -19.24
N LYS A 557 4.26 24.83 -18.00
CA LYS A 557 5.46 24.45 -17.25
C LYS A 557 5.79 22.97 -17.28
N ASN A 558 4.76 22.14 -17.41
CA ASN A 558 4.83 20.70 -17.20
C ASN A 558 3.91 20.01 -18.22
N ARG A 559 4.45 19.72 -19.41
CA ARG A 559 3.72 18.94 -20.42
C ARG A 559 3.88 17.45 -20.12
N GLY A 560 2.78 16.71 -20.15
CA GLY A 560 2.84 15.24 -20.05
C GLY A 560 2.99 14.67 -18.63
N VAL A 561 2.59 15.40 -17.59
CA VAL A 561 2.56 14.83 -16.22
C VAL A 561 1.48 13.77 -16.10
N ARG A 562 1.88 12.61 -15.59
CA ARG A 562 1.02 11.44 -15.36
C ARG A 562 1.04 11.03 -13.90
N VAL A 563 -0.08 10.55 -13.38
CA VAL A 563 -0.15 9.97 -12.03
C VAL A 563 0.06 8.46 -12.13
N LEU A 564 1.20 7.99 -11.59
CA LEU A 564 1.60 6.57 -11.59
C LEU A 564 0.95 5.76 -10.49
N ALA A 565 0.81 6.35 -9.31
CA ALA A 565 0.23 5.68 -8.17
C ALA A 565 -0.55 6.67 -7.31
N VAL A 566 -1.66 6.19 -6.74
CA VAL A 566 -2.45 6.84 -5.71
C VAL A 566 -2.81 5.76 -4.70
N MET A 567 -2.13 5.78 -3.56
CA MET A 567 -2.21 4.72 -2.57
C MET A 567 -2.63 5.31 -1.22
N PRO A 568 -3.64 4.76 -0.54
CA PRO A 568 -3.92 5.14 0.84
C PRO A 568 -2.77 4.63 1.73
N PHE A 569 -2.41 5.42 2.74
CA PHE A 569 -1.47 5.01 3.78
C PHE A 569 -1.90 5.51 5.16
N GLU A 570 -1.50 4.79 6.18
CA GLU A 570 -1.73 5.16 7.59
C GLU A 570 -0.55 5.99 8.13
N ALA A 571 -0.75 6.77 9.19
CA ALA A 571 0.26 7.75 9.63
C ALA A 571 1.59 7.10 10.06
N ASP A 572 1.55 5.86 10.54
CA ASP A 572 2.68 5.00 10.90
C ASP A 572 3.42 4.42 9.67
N GLN A 573 2.76 4.38 8.51
CA GLN A 573 3.32 3.93 7.23
C GLN A 573 4.04 5.04 6.46
N ALA A 574 4.08 6.27 7.00
CA ALA A 574 4.74 7.41 6.37
C ALA A 574 6.25 7.15 6.21
N GLN A 575 6.73 7.16 4.97
CA GLN A 575 8.12 6.83 4.65
C GLN A 575 8.98 8.09 4.53
N LEU A 576 8.41 9.14 3.94
CA LEU A 576 9.20 10.27 3.47
C LEU A 576 9.54 11.22 4.63
N PRO A 577 10.73 11.86 4.61
CA PRO A 577 11.11 12.79 5.67
C PRO A 577 10.16 13.99 5.70
N LYS A 578 9.75 14.39 6.91
CA LYS A 578 8.91 15.58 7.10
C LYS A 578 9.74 16.84 6.92
N HIS A 579 9.43 17.59 5.87
CA HIS A 579 10.04 18.89 5.63
C HIS A 579 9.55 19.90 6.68
N LYS A 580 10.46 20.69 7.25
CA LYS A 580 10.08 21.80 8.11
C LYS A 580 9.39 22.86 7.23
N PRO A 581 8.16 23.29 7.56
CA PRO A 581 7.46 24.30 6.76
C PRO A 581 8.26 25.60 6.81
N ARG A 582 8.63 26.13 5.64
CA ARG A 582 9.31 27.42 5.54
C ARG A 582 8.33 28.53 5.93
N ARG A 583 8.60 29.21 7.04
CA ARG A 583 7.83 30.38 7.50
C ARG A 583 8.23 31.63 6.70
N TRP A 584 7.98 31.59 5.40
CA TRP A 584 8.20 32.72 4.49
C TRP A 584 7.46 34.00 4.91
N TRP A 585 6.45 33.92 5.78
CA TRP A 585 5.70 35.09 6.26
C TRP A 585 6.60 36.09 7.00
N ASN A 586 7.56 35.65 7.84
CA ASN A 586 8.41 36.61 8.55
C ASN A 586 9.45 37.30 7.64
N GLU A 587 9.96 36.60 6.63
CA GLU A 587 10.99 37.11 5.72
C GLU A 587 10.41 37.83 4.50
N ALA A 588 9.26 37.37 3.98
CA ALA A 588 8.63 37.97 2.82
C ALA A 588 7.67 39.09 3.17
N ILE A 589 7.13 39.18 4.39
CA ILE A 589 6.35 40.37 4.81
C ILE A 589 7.22 41.44 5.41
N SER A 590 8.38 41.14 5.99
CA SER A 590 9.37 42.18 6.21
C SER A 590 9.81 42.76 4.87
N ALA A 591 10.24 41.93 3.92
CA ALA A 591 10.63 42.39 2.59
C ALA A 591 9.49 43.05 1.81
N TRP A 592 8.27 42.49 1.82
CA TRP A 592 7.11 43.10 1.15
C TRP A 592 6.61 44.34 1.89
N ALA A 593 6.62 44.42 3.21
CA ALA A 593 6.25 45.65 3.92
C ALA A 593 7.30 46.75 3.72
N GLU A 594 8.57 46.40 3.58
CA GLU A 594 9.66 47.32 3.23
C GLU A 594 9.51 47.83 1.78
N ASP A 595 9.18 46.94 0.83
CA ASP A 595 8.89 47.31 -0.57
C ASP A 595 7.55 48.05 -0.74
N PHE A 596 6.52 47.64 0.00
CA PHE A 596 5.18 48.25 -0.05
C PHE A 596 5.18 49.60 0.65
N SER A 597 5.88 49.75 1.79
CA SER A 597 6.03 51.05 2.45
C SER A 597 6.82 52.02 1.58
N SER A 598 7.92 51.60 0.96
CA SER A 598 8.69 52.45 0.04
C SER A 598 7.88 52.80 -1.22
N THR A 599 7.14 51.86 -1.80
CA THR A 599 6.36 52.09 -3.04
C THR A 599 5.06 52.87 -2.79
N MET A 600 4.34 52.60 -1.70
CA MET A 600 3.14 53.36 -1.33
C MET A 600 3.50 54.76 -0.83
N PHE A 601 4.63 54.95 -0.13
CA PHE A 601 5.10 56.29 0.24
C PHE A 601 5.32 57.15 -1.00
N ILE A 602 5.91 56.60 -2.07
CA ILE A 602 6.11 57.29 -3.37
C ILE A 602 4.78 57.59 -4.08
N ARG A 603 3.79 56.69 -3.98
CA ARG A 603 2.47 56.89 -4.62
C ARG A 603 1.59 57.87 -3.83
N PHE A 604 1.58 57.78 -2.50
CA PHE A 604 0.85 58.71 -1.64
C PHE A 604 1.47 60.11 -1.67
N THR A 605 2.79 60.27 -1.67
CA THR A 605 3.43 61.59 -1.84
C THR A 605 3.06 62.26 -3.17
N ARG A 606 2.75 61.49 -4.22
CA ARG A 606 2.26 62.03 -5.50
C ARG A 606 0.78 62.36 -5.50
N VAL A 607 -0.06 61.59 -4.80
CA VAL A 607 -1.54 61.76 -4.82
C VAL A 607 -2.03 62.75 -3.77
N ILE A 608 -1.38 62.84 -2.61
CA ILE A 608 -1.72 63.75 -1.52
C ILE A 608 -1.82 65.22 -1.99
N PRO A 609 -0.89 65.80 -2.77
CA PRO A 609 -1.03 67.19 -3.23
C PRO A 609 -2.24 67.40 -4.16
N TYR A 610 -2.63 66.41 -4.96
CA TYR A 610 -3.84 66.51 -5.81
C TYR A 610 -5.13 66.41 -5.00
N VAL A 611 -5.20 65.48 -4.05
CA VAL A 611 -6.36 65.36 -3.16
C VAL A 611 -6.49 66.60 -2.27
N PHE A 612 -5.37 67.15 -1.80
CA PHE A 612 -5.35 68.38 -1.02
C PHE A 612 -5.79 69.58 -1.86
N MET A 613 -5.34 69.69 -3.13
CA MET A 613 -5.81 70.75 -4.04
C MET A 613 -7.30 70.62 -4.37
N VAL A 614 -7.80 69.42 -4.68
CA VAL A 614 -9.23 69.22 -4.96
C VAL A 614 -10.08 69.48 -3.71
N GLY A 615 -9.61 69.05 -2.54
CA GLY A 615 -10.23 69.36 -1.25
C GLY A 615 -10.23 70.86 -0.94
N ALA A 616 -9.12 71.55 -1.19
CA ALA A 616 -9.00 72.99 -0.97
C ALA A 616 -9.89 73.81 -1.93
N VAL A 617 -9.96 73.41 -3.21
CA VAL A 617 -10.86 74.01 -4.21
C VAL A 617 -12.31 73.73 -3.86
N GLY A 618 -12.66 72.49 -3.51
CA GLY A 618 -14.01 72.13 -3.05
C GLY A 618 -14.42 72.90 -1.81
N PHE A 619 -13.49 73.09 -0.85
CA PHE A 619 -13.72 73.90 0.34
C PHE A 619 -13.89 75.39 0.02
N LEU A 620 -13.09 75.95 -0.90
CA LEU A 620 -13.25 77.33 -1.39
C LEU A 620 -14.58 77.55 -2.09
N VAL A 621 -14.98 76.63 -2.97
CA VAL A 621 -16.26 76.65 -3.68
C VAL A 621 -17.42 76.52 -2.69
N TRP A 622 -17.34 75.60 -1.73
CA TRP A 622 -18.32 75.45 -0.66
C TRP A 622 -18.44 76.74 0.17
N LYS A 623 -17.32 77.34 0.57
CA LYS A 623 -17.31 78.59 1.35
C LYS A 623 -17.87 79.78 0.56
N LEU A 624 -17.61 79.85 -0.75
CA LEU A 624 -18.10 80.93 -1.62
C LEU A 624 -19.58 80.78 -2.00
N LEU A 625 -20.08 79.55 -2.15
CA LEU A 625 -21.47 79.30 -2.57
C LEU A 625 -22.46 79.19 -1.41
N LEU A 626 -22.01 78.78 -0.22
CA LEU A 626 -22.90 78.48 0.91
C LEU A 626 -22.74 79.42 2.11
N ASN A 627 -21.67 80.23 2.15
CA ASN A 627 -21.42 81.21 3.22
C ASN A 627 -21.09 82.62 2.69
N GLY A 628 -21.43 82.90 1.43
CA GLY A 628 -21.32 84.22 0.79
C GLY A 628 -22.67 84.93 0.71
#